data_AF-A0A6S7JJW1-F1
#
_entry.id   AF-A0A6S7JJW1-F1
#
_cell.length_a   1.000
_cell.length_b   1.000
_cell.length_c   1.000
_cell.angle_alpha   90.00
_cell.angle_beta   90.00
_cell.angle_gamma   90.00
#
_symmetry.space_group_name_H-M   'P 1'
#
loop_
_entity.id
_entity.type
_entity.pdbx_description
1 polymer ?
#
loop_
_entity_poly.entity_id
_entity_poly.type
_entity_poly.pdbx_seq_one_letter_code
_entity_poly.pdbx_strand_id
1 'polypeptide(L)'
;MNVIYKNVLILGNCEELESNKCLSCLQLAGCAWCSDVNYTSTRCNTPQQHAIFQCNMTVNGNPDPKPTLEKEKLTDLNQITPKKVSSRVRVGEPVKFKIEIEPSKNYPVDFYILMDLTATMKDDLNNVKKLALDISAKLRELTNRSRLAFGSFVDKPVAPYLRHEE
;
A
#
# COMPACT_ATOMS: atom_id res chain seq x y z
N MET A 1 8.55 2.34 -1.12
CA MET A 1 7.46 3.34 -1.15
C MET A 1 6.97 3.51 0.28
N ASN A 2 7.40 4.58 0.95
CA ASN A 2 7.07 4.82 2.36
C ASN A 2 5.67 5.40 2.43
N VAL A 3 4.70 4.60 2.85
CA VAL A 3 3.36 5.10 3.19
C VAL A 3 3.50 5.91 4.47
N ILE A 4 3.42 7.24 4.34
CA ILE A 4 3.44 8.17 5.47
C ILE A 4 2.09 8.03 6.19
N TYR A 5 2.04 7.22 7.23
CA TYR A 5 0.95 7.31 8.20
C TYR A 5 1.29 8.44 9.18
N LYS A 6 0.41 9.43 9.30
CA LYS A 6 0.40 10.36 10.44
C LYS A 6 0.25 9.51 11.71
N ASN A 7 1.34 9.34 12.45
CA ASN A 7 1.30 8.81 13.81
C ASN A 7 0.56 9.80 14.69
N VAL A 8 -0.73 9.57 14.93
CA VAL A 8 -1.42 10.13 16.09
C VAL A 8 -1.38 9.04 17.15
N LEU A 9 -0.25 8.95 17.86
CA LEU A 9 -0.18 8.20 19.11
C LEU A 9 -0.88 9.06 20.16
N ILE A 10 -2.18 8.85 20.36
CA ILE A 10 -2.85 9.35 21.55
C ILE A 10 -2.40 8.43 22.69
N LEU A 11 -1.29 8.78 23.34
CA LEU A 11 -0.98 8.26 24.67
C LEU A 11 -1.99 8.91 25.63
N GLY A 12 -3.21 8.36 25.65
CA GLY A 12 -4.26 8.80 26.55
C GLY A 12 -3.88 8.39 27.97
N ASN A 13 -3.88 9.35 28.89
CA ASN A 13 -3.71 9.05 30.30
C ASN A 13 -4.96 8.32 30.79
N CYS A 14 -4.83 7.04 31.16
CA CYS A 14 -5.99 6.22 31.58
C CYS A 14 -6.66 6.76 32.85
N GLU A 15 -5.91 7.52 33.65
CA GLU A 15 -6.32 8.09 34.93
C GLU A 15 -7.24 9.30 34.78
N GLU A 16 -7.17 10.04 33.67
CA GLU A 16 -7.96 11.26 33.44
C GLU A 16 -9.40 10.95 32.96
N LEU A 17 -9.70 9.70 32.65
CA LEU A 17 -11.04 9.25 32.31
C LEU A 17 -11.70 8.58 33.52
N GLU A 18 -12.55 9.35 34.22
CA GLU A 18 -13.66 8.79 35.03
C GLU A 18 -14.75 8.20 34.10
N SER A 19 -14.36 7.26 33.26
CA SER A 19 -15.31 6.53 32.44
C SER A 19 -16.03 5.51 33.31
N ASN A 20 -17.34 5.68 33.52
CA ASN A 20 -18.18 4.65 34.13
C ASN A 20 -18.56 3.52 33.15
N LYS A 21 -18.07 3.56 31.91
CA LYS A 21 -18.37 2.59 30.86
C LYS A 21 -17.11 1.90 30.35
N CYS A 22 -17.17 0.57 30.29
CA CYS A 22 -16.09 -0.27 29.76
C CYS A 22 -15.69 0.14 28.33
N LEU A 23 -16.65 0.34 27.42
CA LEU A 23 -16.36 0.68 26.03
C LEU A 23 -15.57 1.99 25.88
N SER A 24 -15.93 3.02 26.64
CA SER A 24 -15.25 4.33 26.61
C SER A 24 -13.83 4.24 27.16
N CYS A 25 -13.57 3.35 28.13
CA CYS A 25 -12.21 3.06 28.59
C CYS A 25 -11.38 2.34 27.52
N LEU A 26 -11.97 1.33 26.87
CA LEU A 26 -11.27 0.48 25.91
C LEU A 26 -10.96 1.17 24.57
N GLN A 27 -11.50 2.37 24.33
CA GLN A 27 -11.15 3.19 23.15
C GLN A 27 -9.77 3.86 23.27
N LEU A 28 -9.24 3.99 24.48
CA LEU A 28 -7.92 4.54 24.73
C LEU A 28 -6.86 3.45 24.60
N ALA A 29 -5.76 3.73 23.90
CA ALA A 29 -4.65 2.79 23.79
C ALA A 29 -3.98 2.57 25.16
N GLY A 30 -3.62 1.34 25.49
CA GLY A 30 -2.88 1.02 26.73
C GLY A 30 -3.70 0.97 28.03
N CYS A 31 -4.99 1.33 28.02
CA CYS A 31 -5.86 1.23 29.18
C CYS A 31 -6.49 -0.16 29.32
N ALA A 32 -6.98 -0.51 30.49
CA ALA A 32 -7.70 -1.73 30.78
C ALA A 32 -8.89 -1.42 31.68
N TRP A 33 -9.83 -2.35 31.75
CA TRP A 33 -11.04 -2.21 32.54
C TRP A 33 -11.15 -3.30 33.60
N CYS A 34 -11.36 -2.95 34.86
CA CYS A 34 -11.68 -3.90 35.91
C CYS A 34 -13.19 -4.12 36.03
N SER A 35 -13.65 -5.33 35.73
CA SER A 35 -15.06 -5.74 35.87
C SER A 35 -15.39 -6.40 37.21
N ASP A 36 -14.44 -6.48 38.15
CA ASP A 36 -14.67 -7.05 39.48
C ASP A 36 -15.68 -6.21 40.27
N VAL A 37 -16.67 -6.88 40.86
CA VAL A 37 -17.76 -6.25 41.61
C VAL A 37 -17.23 -5.58 42.88
N ASN A 38 -16.24 -6.21 43.54
CA ASN A 38 -15.68 -5.73 44.81
C ASN A 38 -14.48 -4.79 44.60
N TYR A 39 -14.26 -4.30 43.38
CA TYR A 39 -13.17 -3.39 43.06
C TYR A 39 -13.49 -1.96 43.51
N THR A 40 -12.64 -1.40 44.36
CA THR A 40 -12.84 -0.09 44.99
C THR A 40 -12.07 1.04 44.31
N SER A 41 -11.10 0.72 43.45
CA SER A 41 -10.30 1.71 42.72
C SER A 41 -10.96 2.08 41.36
N THR A 42 -10.34 2.98 40.62
CA THR A 42 -10.81 3.43 39.30
C THR A 42 -10.88 2.27 38.32
N ARG A 43 -12.07 2.01 37.78
CA ARG A 43 -12.31 0.84 36.91
C ARG A 43 -11.59 0.95 35.57
N CYS A 44 -11.34 2.15 35.06
CA CYS A 44 -10.51 2.37 33.89
C CYS A 44 -9.10 2.75 34.34
N ASN A 45 -8.13 1.89 34.08
CA ASN A 45 -6.75 2.17 34.44
C ASN A 45 -5.76 1.33 33.62
N THR A 46 -4.46 1.56 33.77
CA THR A 46 -3.45 0.73 33.15
C THR A 46 -3.49 -0.71 33.70
N PRO A 47 -3.15 -1.74 32.90
CA PRO A 47 -3.07 -3.12 33.37
C PRO A 47 -2.17 -3.29 34.60
N GLN A 48 -1.09 -2.50 34.69
CA GLN A 48 -0.14 -2.48 35.79
C GLN A 48 -0.79 -2.02 37.10
N GLN A 49 -1.61 -0.96 37.04
CA GLN A 49 -2.32 -0.49 38.24
C GLN A 49 -3.39 -1.48 38.69
N HIS A 50 -4.12 -2.11 37.76
CA HIS A 50 -5.05 -3.18 38.13
C HIS A 50 -4.35 -4.37 38.78
N ALA A 51 -3.11 -4.67 38.41
CA ALA A 51 -2.30 -5.68 39.09
C ALA A 51 -1.92 -5.25 40.53
N ILE A 52 -1.56 -3.98 40.75
CA ILE A 52 -1.24 -3.43 42.08
C ILE A 52 -2.48 -3.44 42.99
N PHE A 53 -3.63 -3.01 42.48
CA PHE A 53 -4.90 -2.96 43.21
C PHE A 53 -5.64 -4.31 43.24
N GLN A 54 -5.01 -5.40 42.79
CA GLN A 54 -5.53 -6.77 42.86
C GLN A 54 -6.92 -6.95 42.21
N CYS A 55 -7.11 -6.42 40.99
CA CYS A 55 -8.32 -6.70 40.22
C CYS A 55 -8.35 -8.16 39.72
N ASN A 56 -9.36 -8.94 40.12
CA ASN A 56 -9.49 -10.34 39.70
C ASN A 56 -10.00 -10.52 38.26
N MET A 57 -10.73 -9.54 37.73
CA MET A 57 -11.35 -9.60 36.40
C MET A 57 -10.93 -8.39 35.54
N THR A 58 -9.69 -8.41 35.07
CA THR A 58 -9.16 -7.36 34.18
C THR A 58 -9.47 -7.67 32.72
N VAL A 59 -10.13 -6.73 32.04
CA VAL A 59 -10.44 -6.77 30.61
C VAL A 59 -9.48 -5.86 29.87
N ASN A 60 -8.55 -6.45 29.14
CA ASN A 60 -7.50 -5.71 28.44
C ASN A 60 -7.91 -5.25 27.04
N GLY A 61 -9.10 -5.60 26.54
CA GLY A 61 -9.64 -5.16 25.24
C GLY A 61 -8.75 -5.43 24.01
N ASN A 62 -7.60 -6.09 24.20
CA ASN A 62 -6.56 -6.24 23.21
C ASN A 62 -6.73 -7.64 22.59
N PRO A 63 -7.43 -7.78 21.46
CA PRO A 63 -7.35 -9.03 20.71
C PRO A 63 -5.88 -9.34 20.42
N ASP A 64 -5.50 -10.62 20.43
CA ASP A 64 -4.12 -11.05 20.15
C ASP A 64 -3.56 -10.25 18.96
N PRO A 65 -2.57 -9.36 19.18
CA PRO A 65 -2.18 -8.35 18.19
C PRO A 65 -1.46 -8.97 17.00
N LYS A 66 -1.29 -10.30 16.97
CA LYS A 66 -0.62 -11.04 15.91
C LYS A 66 -1.51 -11.04 14.66
N PRO A 67 -1.12 -10.31 13.60
CA PRO A 67 -1.82 -10.44 12.34
C PRO A 67 -1.62 -11.85 11.79
N THR A 68 -2.71 -12.46 11.33
CA THR A 68 -2.67 -13.68 10.53
C THR A 68 -2.26 -13.30 9.12
N LEU A 69 -1.15 -13.85 8.64
CA LEU A 69 -0.57 -13.54 7.34
C LEU A 69 -0.68 -14.75 6.43
N GLU A 70 -1.40 -14.62 5.31
CA GLU A 70 -1.44 -15.63 4.27
C GLU A 70 -0.22 -15.43 3.36
N LYS A 71 0.86 -16.10 3.70
CA LYS A 71 2.13 -16.02 3.00
C LYS A 71 2.16 -17.01 1.85
N GLU A 72 2.42 -16.47 0.67
CA GLU A 72 2.76 -17.25 -0.51
C GLU A 72 4.21 -16.93 -0.89
N LYS A 73 4.92 -17.90 -1.47
CA LYS A 73 6.31 -17.71 -1.91
C LYS A 73 6.35 -16.66 -3.01
N LEU A 74 7.35 -15.77 -2.94
CA LEU A 74 7.62 -14.83 -4.03
C LEU A 74 8.11 -15.58 -5.27
N THR A 75 7.51 -15.26 -6.40
CA THR A 75 7.82 -15.84 -7.72
C THR A 75 7.67 -14.77 -8.79
N ASP A 76 8.05 -15.06 -10.03
CA ASP A 76 7.83 -14.15 -11.16
C ASP A 76 6.35 -13.77 -11.38
N LEU A 77 5.42 -14.64 -10.98
CA LEU A 77 3.97 -14.36 -11.03
C LEU A 77 3.44 -13.75 -9.73
N ASN A 78 4.08 -14.06 -8.61
CA ASN A 78 3.72 -13.55 -7.30
C ASN A 78 4.80 -12.62 -6.75
N GLN A 79 4.66 -11.33 -7.03
CA GLN A 79 5.66 -10.32 -6.65
C GLN A 79 5.46 -9.72 -5.26
N ILE A 80 4.39 -10.08 -4.55
CA ILE A 80 4.02 -9.45 -3.27
C ILE A 80 3.55 -10.53 -2.29
N THR A 81 4.10 -10.54 -1.09
CA THR A 81 3.65 -11.39 0.02
C THR A 81 3.63 -10.59 1.34
N PRO A 82 2.66 -10.81 2.24
CA PRO A 82 1.52 -11.74 2.16
C PRO A 82 0.40 -11.25 1.22
N LYS A 83 -0.42 -12.19 0.72
CA LYS A 83 -1.59 -11.87 -0.13
C LYS A 83 -2.78 -11.35 0.66
N LYS A 84 -2.91 -11.83 1.89
CA LYS A 84 -4.00 -11.49 2.80
C LYS A 84 -3.45 -11.28 4.20
N VAL A 85 -3.94 -10.23 4.84
CA VAL A 85 -3.63 -9.90 6.23
C VAL A 85 -4.96 -9.78 6.96
N SER A 86 -5.11 -10.54 8.04
CA SER A 86 -6.28 -10.48 8.93
C SER A 86 -5.79 -10.20 10.34
N SER A 87 -6.34 -9.18 10.98
CA SER A 87 -6.02 -8.86 12.37
C SER A 87 -7.23 -8.25 13.05
N ARG A 88 -7.40 -8.57 14.32
CA ARG A 88 -8.31 -7.83 15.21
C ARG A 88 -7.43 -6.85 15.97
N VAL A 89 -7.82 -5.59 15.96
CA VAL A 89 -7.02 -4.50 16.52
C VAL A 89 -7.87 -3.67 17.45
N ARG A 90 -7.24 -3.13 18.49
CA ARG A 90 -7.86 -2.15 19.36
C ARG A 90 -7.70 -0.74 18.77
N VAL A 91 -8.66 0.14 19.05
CA VAL A 91 -8.59 1.55 18.66
C VAL A 91 -7.36 2.19 19.31
N GLY A 92 -6.57 2.92 18.52
CA GLY A 92 -5.36 3.61 19.00
C GLY A 92 -4.10 2.75 19.09
N GLU A 93 -4.19 1.42 18.94
CA GLU A 93 -3.03 0.53 18.98
C GLU A 93 -2.62 0.07 17.56
N PRO A 94 -1.44 0.48 17.07
CA PRO A 94 -1.03 0.14 15.72
C PRO A 94 -0.56 -1.31 15.61
N VAL A 95 -1.02 -2.03 14.58
CA VAL A 95 -0.48 -3.34 14.21
C VAL A 95 0.52 -3.19 13.06
N LYS A 96 1.73 -3.71 13.28
CA LYS A 96 2.80 -3.72 12.28
C LYS A 96 2.88 -5.09 11.64
N PHE A 97 3.00 -5.11 10.31
CA PHE A 97 3.30 -6.31 9.54
C PHE A 97 4.25 -5.95 8.40
N LYS A 98 5.00 -6.96 7.93
CA LYS A 98 5.96 -6.81 6.86
C LYS A 98 5.32 -7.19 5.52
N ILE A 99 5.50 -6.36 4.52
CA ILE A 99 5.22 -6.68 3.12
C ILE A 99 6.55 -6.85 2.42
N GLU A 100 6.70 -7.94 1.69
CA GLU A 100 7.88 -8.23 0.88
C GLU A 100 7.48 -8.12 -0.58
N ILE A 101 8.29 -7.39 -1.36
CA ILE A 101 8.06 -7.14 -2.77
C ILE A 101 9.31 -7.56 -3.52
N GLU A 102 9.15 -8.46 -4.48
CA GLU A 102 10.21 -8.88 -5.39
C GLU A 102 9.72 -8.70 -6.82
N PRO A 103 10.26 -7.70 -7.56
CA PRO A 103 9.91 -7.51 -8.96
C PRO A 103 10.27 -8.74 -9.79
N SER A 104 9.40 -9.13 -10.72
CA SER A 104 9.70 -10.23 -11.63
C SER A 104 10.88 -9.89 -12.53
N LYS A 105 11.76 -10.86 -12.73
CA LYS A 105 12.89 -10.74 -13.66
C LYS A 105 12.44 -10.78 -15.12
N ASN A 106 11.25 -11.29 -15.38
CA ASN A 106 10.72 -11.53 -16.72
C ASN A 106 9.30 -10.96 -16.88
N TYR A 107 9.09 -9.73 -16.42
CA TYR A 107 7.79 -9.07 -16.50
C TYR A 107 7.43 -8.69 -17.95
N PRO A 108 6.17 -8.89 -18.40
CA PRO A 108 5.79 -8.53 -19.76
C PRO A 108 5.88 -7.02 -19.97
N VAL A 109 6.41 -6.61 -21.13
CA VAL A 109 6.58 -5.20 -21.48
C VAL A 109 5.93 -4.93 -22.83
N ASP A 110 5.02 -3.95 -22.85
CA ASP A 110 4.43 -3.43 -24.08
C ASP A 110 5.03 -2.04 -24.37
N PHE A 111 5.73 -1.91 -25.49
CA PHE A 111 6.36 -0.67 -25.91
C PHE A 111 5.61 -0.09 -27.11
N TYR A 112 5.11 1.13 -26.98
CA TYR A 112 4.36 1.82 -28.04
C TYR A 112 5.09 3.07 -28.49
N ILE A 113 5.56 3.06 -29.74
CA ILE A 113 6.18 4.23 -30.36
C ILE A 113 5.07 5.01 -31.08
N LEU A 114 4.75 6.19 -30.57
CA LEU A 114 3.85 7.13 -31.24
C LEU A 114 4.67 8.22 -31.90
N MET A 115 4.68 8.25 -33.23
CA MET A 115 5.54 9.11 -34.02
C MET A 115 4.75 10.20 -34.75
N ASP A 116 5.29 11.42 -34.72
CA ASP A 116 4.86 12.47 -35.63
C ASP A 116 5.45 12.22 -37.04
N LEU A 117 4.60 12.15 -38.07
CA LEU A 117 5.00 12.00 -39.47
C LEU A 117 4.90 13.31 -40.27
N THR A 118 4.91 14.46 -39.60
CA THR A 118 5.04 15.77 -40.25
C THR A 118 6.33 15.90 -41.05
N ALA A 119 6.36 16.85 -41.99
CA ALA A 119 7.49 17.06 -42.88
C ALA A 119 8.82 17.35 -42.15
N THR A 120 8.75 17.95 -40.95
CA THR A 120 9.92 18.23 -40.10
C THR A 120 10.54 16.98 -39.50
N MET A 121 9.83 15.85 -39.45
CA MET A 121 10.30 14.59 -38.90
C MET A 121 10.82 13.61 -39.97
N LYS A 122 10.92 14.09 -41.22
CA LYS A 122 11.23 13.25 -42.39
C LYS A 122 12.61 12.58 -42.30
N ASP A 123 13.61 13.31 -41.83
CA ASP A 123 14.96 12.80 -41.59
C ASP A 123 15.04 11.92 -40.33
N ASP A 124 14.34 12.31 -39.27
CA ASP A 124 14.24 11.55 -38.01
C ASP A 124 13.57 10.18 -38.17
N LEU A 125 12.67 10.01 -39.14
CA LEU A 125 12.03 8.73 -39.46
C LEU A 125 13.07 7.62 -39.67
N ASN A 126 14.20 7.91 -40.31
CA ASN A 126 15.25 6.93 -40.54
C ASN A 126 15.98 6.55 -39.25
N ASN A 127 16.16 7.50 -38.34
CA ASN A 127 16.79 7.28 -37.04
C ASN A 127 15.87 6.45 -36.14
N VAL A 128 14.58 6.76 -36.10
CA VAL A 128 13.63 6.04 -35.25
C VAL A 128 13.39 4.61 -35.74
N LYS A 129 13.45 4.34 -37.05
CA LYS A 129 13.44 2.95 -37.56
C LYS A 129 14.58 2.12 -36.99
N LYS A 130 15.81 2.67 -36.96
CA LYS A 130 16.97 2.00 -36.38
C LYS A 130 16.80 1.83 -34.87
N LEU A 131 16.39 2.90 -34.19
CA LEU A 131 16.12 2.88 -32.75
C LEU A 131 15.07 1.84 -32.36
N ALA A 132 14.00 1.68 -33.13
CA ALA A 132 12.97 0.69 -32.86
C ALA A 132 13.50 -0.76 -32.92
N LEU A 133 14.44 -1.04 -33.84
CA LEU A 133 15.12 -2.33 -33.92
C LEU A 133 16.03 -2.56 -32.70
N ASP A 134 16.81 -1.53 -32.32
CA ASP A 134 17.71 -1.60 -31.16
C ASP A 134 16.93 -1.79 -29.86
N ILE A 135 15.83 -1.05 -29.69
CA ILE A 135 14.91 -1.19 -28.54
C ILE A 135 14.32 -2.60 -28.52
N SER A 136 13.86 -3.12 -29.66
CA SER A 136 13.31 -4.48 -29.73
C SER A 136 14.34 -5.55 -29.32
N ALA A 137 15.58 -5.41 -29.80
CA ALA A 137 16.67 -6.30 -29.42
C ALA A 137 16.97 -6.21 -27.92
N LYS A 138 17.07 -5.00 -27.36
CA LYS A 138 17.31 -4.77 -25.94
C LYS A 138 16.17 -5.26 -25.05
N LEU A 139 14.92 -5.09 -25.47
CA LEU A 139 13.77 -5.61 -24.73
C LEU A 139 13.76 -7.14 -24.69
N ARG A 140 14.21 -7.81 -25.74
CA ARG A 140 14.34 -9.28 -25.78
C ARG A 140 15.45 -9.81 -24.85
N GLU A 141 16.50 -9.02 -24.60
CA GLU A 141 17.53 -9.34 -23.60
C GLU A 141 16.97 -9.28 -22.17
N LEU A 142 15.99 -8.40 -21.92
CA LEU A 142 15.41 -8.18 -20.58
C LEU A 142 14.20 -9.07 -20.27
N THR A 143 13.32 -9.30 -21.25
CA THR A 143 12.14 -10.16 -21.08
C THR A 143 11.81 -10.92 -22.37
N ASN A 144 11.39 -12.18 -22.22
CA ASN A 144 10.86 -12.97 -23.33
C ASN A 144 9.38 -12.66 -23.66
N ARG A 145 8.74 -11.75 -22.91
CA ARG A 145 7.35 -11.32 -23.10
C ARG A 145 7.27 -9.84 -23.49
N SER A 146 7.96 -9.46 -24.57
CA SER A 146 7.90 -8.10 -25.11
C SER A 146 6.94 -7.99 -26.30
N ARG A 147 6.20 -6.89 -26.36
CA ARG A 147 5.45 -6.48 -27.55
C ARG A 147 5.89 -5.07 -27.96
N LEU A 148 6.03 -4.87 -29.26
CA LEU A 148 6.35 -3.57 -29.84
C LEU A 148 5.24 -3.20 -30.80
N ALA A 149 4.71 -1.99 -30.63
CA ALA A 149 3.69 -1.43 -31.50
C ALA A 149 4.07 -0.02 -31.93
N PHE A 150 3.58 0.37 -33.09
CA PHE A 150 3.84 1.65 -33.71
C PHE A 150 2.52 2.33 -34.02
N GLY A 151 2.45 3.61 -33.69
CA GLY A 151 1.42 4.54 -34.09
C GLY A 151 2.06 5.74 -34.73
N SER A 152 1.30 6.38 -35.61
CA SER A 152 1.69 7.67 -36.17
C SER A 152 0.55 8.64 -36.11
N PHE A 153 0.89 9.91 -36.00
CA PHE A 153 -0.07 10.98 -36.13
C PHE A 153 0.50 12.07 -37.04
N VAL A 154 -0.42 12.81 -37.62
CA VAL A 154 -0.22 14.13 -38.20
C VAL A 154 -1.32 15.01 -37.57
N ASP A 155 -1.44 16.26 -37.98
CA ASP A 155 -2.55 17.13 -37.57
C ASP A 155 -3.90 16.68 -38.19
N LYS A 156 -4.98 17.33 -37.76
CA LYS A 156 -6.33 17.07 -38.24
C LYS A 156 -6.41 17.25 -39.76
N PRO A 157 -7.13 16.38 -40.49
CA PRO A 157 -7.26 16.48 -41.94
C PRO A 157 -8.33 17.51 -42.35
N VAL A 158 -8.32 18.70 -41.72
CA VAL A 158 -9.28 19.79 -41.97
C VAL A 158 -8.55 21.13 -42.02
N ALA A 159 -9.12 22.10 -42.74
CA ALA A 159 -8.62 23.47 -42.73
C ALA A 159 -8.67 24.07 -41.31
N PRO A 160 -7.71 24.93 -40.92
CA PRO A 160 -6.57 25.45 -41.70
C PRO A 160 -5.29 24.60 -41.63
N TYR A 161 -5.36 23.39 -41.05
CA TYR A 161 -4.19 22.55 -40.75
C TYR A 161 -3.71 21.73 -41.96
N LEU A 162 -4.60 21.48 -42.92
CA LEU A 162 -4.29 20.83 -44.19
C LEU A 162 -4.39 21.85 -45.33
N ARG A 163 -3.32 21.99 -46.14
CA ARG A 163 -3.39 22.72 -47.40
C ARG A 163 -3.81 21.72 -48.49
N HIS A 164 -4.96 21.93 -49.12
CA HIS A 164 -5.34 21.18 -50.32
C HIS A 164 -4.53 21.73 -51.50
N GLU A 165 -3.80 20.86 -52.20
CA GLU A 165 -3.25 21.18 -53.52
C GLU A 165 -4.39 21.04 -54.54
N GLU A 166 -4.70 22.12 -55.25
CA GLU A 166 -5.59 22.14 -56.43
C GLU A 166 -4.78 21.89 -57.72
#